data_AF-A0A848P8R8-F1
#
_entry.id   AF-A0A848P8R8-F1
#
_cell.length_a   1.000
_cell.length_b   1.000
_cell.length_c   1.000
_cell.angle_alpha   90.00
_cell.angle_beta   90.00
_cell.angle_gamma   90.00
#
_symmetry.space_group_name_H-M   'P 1'
#
loop_
_entity.id
_entity.type
_entity.pdbx_description
1 polymer ?
#
loop_
_entity_poly.entity_id
_entity_poly.type
_entity_poly.pdbx_seq_one_letter_code
_entity_poly.pdbx_strand_id
1 'polypeptide(L)' 'MTRSIPESLDPKRLEAHADLFDKLSKLRTLLGMLHSNGFEHFRSLDESRQADYLWTCMEYADWAYDAMLASDGLKDEA' A
#
# COMPACT_ATOMS: atom_id res chain seq x y z
N MET A 1 -23.29 -30.61 -4.86
CA MET A 1 -22.22 -30.11 -5.76
C MET A 1 -21.94 -28.66 -5.39
N THR A 2 -21.00 -28.43 -4.48
CA THR A 2 -20.50 -27.08 -4.19
C THR A 2 -19.67 -26.63 -5.38
N ARG A 3 -20.17 -25.65 -6.11
CA ARG A 3 -19.50 -25.08 -7.28
C ARG A 3 -18.28 -24.32 -6.77
N SER A 4 -17.08 -24.82 -7.05
CA SER A 4 -15.82 -24.12 -6.74
C SER A 4 -15.90 -22.75 -7.39
N ILE A 5 -15.81 -21.70 -6.59
CA ILE A 5 -15.74 -20.33 -7.09
C ILE A 5 -14.46 -20.28 -7.95
N PRO A 6 -14.52 -19.79 -9.21
CA PRO A 6 -13.32 -19.58 -10.01
C PRO A 6 -12.29 -18.81 -9.19
N GLU A 7 -11.01 -19.17 -9.21
CA GLU A 7 -9.95 -18.50 -8.42
C GLU A 7 -9.89 -16.97 -8.62
N SER A 8 -10.46 -16.45 -9.72
CA SER A 8 -10.61 -15.02 -10.01
C SER A 8 -11.75 -14.33 -9.26
N LEU A 9 -12.64 -15.09 -8.61
CA LEU A 9 -13.81 -14.63 -7.86
C LEU A 9 -13.65 -14.92 -6.35
N ASP A 10 -12.46 -15.32 -5.90
CA ASP A 10 -12.16 -15.42 -4.47
C ASP A 10 -12.34 -14.05 -3.81
N PRO A 11 -13.32 -13.89 -2.89
CA PRO A 11 -13.57 -12.62 -2.20
C PRO A 11 -12.33 -12.07 -1.50
N LYS A 12 -11.44 -12.93 -0.97
CA LYS A 12 -10.21 -12.51 -0.28
C LYS A 12 -9.22 -11.84 -1.24
N ARG A 13 -9.10 -12.36 -2.46
CA ARG A 13 -8.22 -11.80 -3.50
C ARG A 13 -8.74 -10.47 -4.03
N LEU A 14 -10.07 -10.34 -4.13
CA LEU A 14 -10.73 -9.08 -4.51
C LEU A 14 -10.55 -8.01 -3.42
N GLU A 15 -10.68 -8.38 -2.16
CA GLU A 15 -10.41 -7.49 -1.02
C GLU A 15 -8.95 -7.06 -0.98
N ALA A 16 -8.01 -8.00 -1.14
CA ALA A 16 -6.58 -7.71 -1.23
C ALA A 16 -6.24 -6.77 -2.41
N HIS A 17 -6.93 -6.90 -3.55
CA HIS A 17 -6.75 -5.97 -4.67
C HIS A 17 -7.24 -4.55 -4.32
N ALA A 18 -8.36 -4.42 -3.61
CA ALA A 18 -8.85 -3.13 -3.14
C ALA A 18 -7.87 -2.49 -2.15
N ASP A 19 -7.33 -3.28 -1.22
CA ASP A 19 -6.31 -2.85 -0.26
C ASP A 19 -5.02 -2.42 -0.95
N LEU A 20 -4.54 -3.18 -1.94
CA LEU A 20 -3.40 -2.81 -2.77
C LEU A 20 -3.59 -1.42 -3.39
N PHE A 21 -4.76 -1.19 -4.00
CA PHE A 21 -5.08 0.09 -4.61
C PHE A 21 -5.11 1.24 -3.59
N ASP A 22 -5.67 1.01 -2.40
CA ASP A 22 -5.67 1.98 -1.30
C ASP A 22 -4.25 2.35 -0.85
N LYS A 23 -3.40 1.34 -0.60
CA LYS A 23 -2.01 1.57 -0.12
C LYS A 23 -1.17 2.29 -1.16
N LEU A 24 -1.24 1.87 -2.43
CA LEU A 24 -0.54 2.55 -3.52
C LEU A 24 -1.02 3.99 -3.72
N SER A 25 -2.33 4.24 -3.58
CA SER A 25 -2.88 5.60 -3.70
C SER A 25 -2.40 6.52 -2.58
N LYS A 26 -2.32 6.02 -1.34
CA LYS A 26 -1.77 6.74 -0.19
C LYS A 26 -0.28 7.02 -0.35
N LEU A 27 0.49 6.00 -0.72
CA LEU A 27 1.93 6.15 -1.00
C LEU A 27 2.18 7.18 -2.11
N ARG A 28 1.44 7.10 -3.22
CA ARG A 28 1.53 8.05 -4.33
C ARG A 28 1.22 9.47 -3.87
N THR A 29 0.25 9.64 -2.98
CA THR A 29 -0.14 10.97 -2.46
C THR A 29 0.98 11.57 -1.62
N LEU A 30 1.58 10.79 -0.72
CA LEU A 30 2.73 11.23 0.07
C LEU A 30 3.93 11.59 -0.82
N LEU A 31 4.37 10.68 -1.68
CA LEU A 31 5.48 10.94 -2.58
C LEU A 31 5.20 12.11 -3.55
N GLY A 32 3.94 12.27 -3.98
CA GLY A 32 3.50 13.37 -4.82
C GLY A 32 3.58 14.73 -4.12
N MET A 33 3.32 14.78 -2.81
CA MET A 33 3.52 15.99 -2.00
C MET A 33 5.00 16.35 -1.91
N LEU A 34 5.91 15.39 -1.72
CA LEU A 34 7.35 15.65 -1.78
C LEU A 34 7.78 16.19 -3.15
N HIS A 35 7.29 15.57 -4.23
CA HIS A 35 7.70 15.90 -5.59
C HIS A 35 7.16 17.27 -6.07
N SER A 36 5.92 17.64 -5.71
CA SER A 36 5.24 18.84 -6.23
C SER A 36 5.49 20.07 -5.36
N ASN A 37 6.77 20.47 -5.22
CA ASN A 37 7.25 21.59 -4.39
C ASN A 37 7.12 21.42 -2.86
N GLY A 38 6.61 20.28 -2.36
CA GLY A 38 6.55 20.02 -0.91
C GLY A 38 7.87 19.56 -0.30
N PHE A 39 8.93 19.35 -1.09
CA PHE A 39 10.25 19.03 -0.57
C PHE A 39 10.82 20.11 0.36
N GLU A 40 10.68 21.39 0.01
CA GLU A 40 11.14 22.48 0.88
C GLU A 40 10.32 22.53 2.18
N HIS A 41 9.02 22.25 2.10
CA HIS A 41 8.18 22.14 3.29
C HIS A 41 8.63 20.95 4.16
N PHE A 42 8.90 19.79 3.57
CA PHE A 42 9.43 18.63 4.26
C PHE A 42 10.76 18.93 4.97
N ARG A 43 11.71 19.60 4.29
CA ARG A 43 12.98 20.01 4.92
C ARG A 43 12.81 21.01 6.07
N SER A 44 11.72 21.77 6.09
CA SER A 44 11.40 22.70 7.16
C SER A 44 10.82 22.03 8.41
N LEU A 45 10.41 20.76 8.31
CA LEU A 45 9.94 19.96 9.45
C LEU A 45 11.12 19.57 10.35
N ASP A 46 10.81 19.30 11.62
CA ASP A 46 11.77 18.68 12.53
C ASP A 46 12.16 17.26 12.09
N GLU A 47 13.36 16.83 12.48
CA GLU A 47 13.92 15.53 12.06
C GLU A 47 13.03 14.35 12.45
N SER A 48 12.36 14.42 13.61
CA SER A 48 11.40 13.38 14.02
C SER A 48 10.22 13.28 13.05
N ARG A 49 9.63 14.41 12.65
CA ARG A 49 8.55 14.43 11.66
C ARG A 49 9.00 14.01 10.28
N GLN A 50 10.23 14.35 9.89
CA GLN A 50 10.80 13.86 8.63
C GLN A 50 10.92 12.32 8.66
N ALA A 51 11.43 11.78 9.76
CA ALA A 51 11.55 10.33 9.95
C ALA A 51 10.19 9.64 9.96
N ASP A 52 9.21 10.17 10.70
CA ASP A 52 7.84 9.62 10.74
C ASP A 52 7.17 9.63 9.37
N TYR A 53 7.40 10.68 8.59
CA TYR A 53 6.87 10.79 7.23
C TYR A 53 7.46 9.73 6.30
N LEU A 54 8.78 9.56 6.33
CA LEU A 54 9.47 8.56 5.53
C LEU A 54 9.11 7.14 5.99
N TRP A 55 8.99 6.92 7.29
CA TRP A 55 8.51 5.67 7.88
C TRP A 55 7.12 5.32 7.37
N THR A 56 6.19 6.28 7.40
CA THR A 56 4.83 6.10 6.87
C THR A 56 4.84 5.71 5.38
N CYS A 57 5.76 6.27 4.58
CA CYS A 57 5.92 5.86 3.19
C CYS A 57 6.40 4.41 3.06
N MET A 58 7.34 3.98 3.92
CA MET A 58 7.81 2.59 3.95
C MET A 58 6.69 1.64 4.34
N GLU A 59 5.89 1.97 5.36
CA GLU A 59 4.75 1.14 5.78
C GLU A 59 3.72 0.96 4.67
N TYR A 60 3.37 2.03 3.93
CA TYR A 60 2.46 1.89 2.80
C TYR A 60 3.06 1.07 1.66
N ALA A 61 4.38 1.12 1.44
CA ALA A 61 5.03 0.29 0.44
C ALA A 61 5.01 -1.19 0.82
N ASP A 62 5.33 -1.50 2.08
CA ASP A 62 5.33 -2.87 2.60
C ASP A 62 3.91 -3.45 2.60
N TRP A 63 2.91 -2.69 3.05
CA TRP A 63 1.52 -3.12 3.00
C TRP A 63 0.98 -3.28 1.58
N ALA A 64 1.40 -2.42 0.65
CA ALA A 64 1.06 -2.59 -0.76
C ALA A 64 1.66 -3.88 -1.32
N TYR A 65 2.94 -4.16 -1.02
CA TYR A 65 3.58 -5.40 -1.45
C TYR A 65 2.88 -6.64 -0.89
N ASP A 66 2.52 -6.61 0.39
CA ASP A 66 1.76 -7.67 1.04
C ASP A 66 0.38 -7.89 0.41
N ALA A 67 -0.34 -6.81 0.12
CA ALA A 67 -1.65 -6.87 -0.53
C ALA A 67 -1.54 -7.36 -1.98
N MET A 68 -0.46 -7.03 -2.69
CA MET A 68 -0.15 -7.56 -4.02
C MET A 68 0.03 -9.08 -3.98
N LEU A 69 0.87 -9.58 -3.06
CA LEU A 69 1.07 -11.03 -2.90
C LEU A 69 -0.24 -11.75 -2.56
N ALA A 70 -1.09 -11.17 -1.71
CA ALA A 70 -2.41 -11.74 -1.40
C ALA A 70 -3.36 -11.70 -2.61
N SER A 71 -3.36 -10.62 -3.39
CA SER A 71 -4.17 -10.48 -4.60
C SER A 71 -3.74 -11.48 -5.69
N ASP A 72 -2.44 -11.74 -5.82
CA ASP A 72 -1.89 -12.73 -6.74
C ASP A 72 -2.11 -14.17 -6.28
N GLY A 73 -2.56 -14.38 -5.04
CA GLY A 73 -2.74 -15.71 -4.45
C GLY A 73 -1.42 -16.36 -3.99
N LEU A 74 -0.38 -15.55 -3.77
CA LEU A 74 0.96 -15.98 -3.35
C LEU A 74 1.19 -15.85 -1.84
N LYS A 75 0.23 -15.28 -1.11
CA LYS A 75 0.27 -15.15 0.35
C LYS A 75 -0.60 -16.25 0.96
N ASP A 76 0.02 -17.37 1.35
CA ASP A 76 -0.65 -18.41 2.11
C ASP A 76 -0.93 -17.93 3.54
N GLU A 77 -2.18 -18.10 4.00
CA GLU A 77 -2.54 -17.96 5.41
C GLU A 77 -1.89 -19.11 6.19
N ALA A 78 -0.76 -18.85 6.85
CA ALA A 78 -0.17 -19.74 7.86
C ALA A 78 -0.89 -19.60 9.21
#